data_AF-A0ABD5B2K8-F1
#
_entry.id   AF-A0ABD5B2K8-F1
#
_cell.length_a   1.000
_cell.length_b   1.000
_cell.length_c   1.000
_cell.angle_alpha   90.00
_cell.angle_beta   90.00
_cell.angle_gamma   90.00
#
_symmetry.space_group_name_H-M   'P 1'
#
loop_
_entity.id
_entity.type
_entity.pdbx_description
1 polymer ?
#
loop_
_entity_poly.entity_id
_entity_poly.type
_entity_poly.pdbx_seq_one_letter_code
_entity_poly.pdbx_strand_id
1 'polypeptide(L)'
;MITSQIKDFKVKNIYFYDDKNEIYNLKLLVEFIENRYLYFDSVSFNITDNTDILNQCSWKKIEILEENTNIISIKEDELTSYFVLFSNNDILYIFQRLISSNQWEQNFEIVKKISEDYKEVENYMNEDWIDIL
;
A
#
# COMPACT_ATOMS: atom_id res chain seq x y z
N MET A 1 4.91 3.03 -16.49
CA MET A 1 4.60 3.17 -15.05
C MET A 1 3.61 2.07 -14.69
N ILE A 2 3.70 1.44 -13.50
CA ILE A 2 2.85 0.27 -13.19
C ILE A 2 1.36 0.61 -13.13
N THR A 3 1.03 1.82 -12.67
CA THR A 3 -0.33 2.36 -12.61
C THR A 3 -1.04 2.39 -13.96
N SER A 4 -0.32 2.65 -15.07
CA SER A 4 -0.93 2.63 -16.42
C SER A 4 -1.37 1.22 -16.86
N GLN A 5 -0.77 0.17 -16.29
CA GLN A 5 -1.10 -1.23 -16.60
C GLN A 5 -2.30 -1.74 -15.81
N ILE A 6 -2.63 -1.10 -14.68
CA ILE A 6 -3.71 -1.50 -13.76
C ILE A 6 -4.85 -0.49 -13.67
N LYS A 7 -4.81 0.59 -14.46
CA LYS A 7 -5.75 1.73 -14.38
C LYS A 7 -7.24 1.31 -14.41
N ASP A 8 -7.54 0.24 -15.14
CA ASP A 8 -8.91 -0.25 -15.34
C ASP A 8 -9.26 -1.39 -14.37
N PHE A 9 -8.28 -1.90 -13.60
CA PHE A 9 -8.47 -3.02 -12.70
C PHE A 9 -9.16 -2.61 -11.42
N LYS A 10 -10.15 -3.42 -11.04
CA LYS A 10 -11.00 -3.18 -9.88
C LYS A 10 -10.39 -3.87 -8.67
N VAL A 11 -10.11 -3.11 -7.61
CA VAL A 11 -9.61 -3.66 -6.35
C VAL A 11 -10.69 -4.52 -5.72
N LYS A 12 -10.35 -5.78 -5.44
CA LYS A 12 -11.22 -6.76 -4.77
C LYS A 12 -10.85 -6.88 -3.31
N ASN A 13 -9.57 -7.10 -3.02
CA ASN A 13 -9.05 -7.23 -1.66
C ASN A 13 -7.65 -6.64 -1.58
N ILE A 14 -7.29 -6.16 -0.38
CA ILE A 14 -5.93 -5.74 -0.06
C ILE A 14 -5.45 -6.57 1.12
N TYR A 15 -4.21 -7.03 1.00
CA TYR A 15 -3.53 -7.84 2.00
C TYR A 15 -2.16 -7.25 2.31
N PHE A 16 -1.72 -7.46 3.55
CA PHE A 16 -0.38 -7.14 3.98
C PHE A 16 0.25 -8.31 4.72
N TYR A 17 1.58 -8.36 4.69
CA TYR A 17 2.36 -9.24 5.53
C TYR A 17 2.96 -8.41 6.66
N ASP A 18 2.81 -8.89 7.89
CA ASP A 18 3.36 -8.26 9.09
C ASP A 18 4.06 -9.33 9.92
N ASP A 19 5.37 -9.41 9.76
CA ASP A 19 6.25 -10.21 10.60
C ASP A 19 6.97 -9.31 11.60
N LYS A 20 6.55 -9.41 12.87
CA LYS A 20 7.06 -8.60 13.97
C LYS A 20 8.54 -8.87 14.28
N ASN A 21 9.13 -9.91 13.68
CA ASN A 21 10.54 -10.27 13.89
C ASN A 21 11.47 -9.79 12.77
N GLU A 22 10.93 -9.33 11.64
CA GLU A 22 11.73 -8.90 10.49
C GLU A 22 11.63 -7.39 10.27
N ILE A 23 12.75 -6.70 10.47
CA ILE A 23 12.89 -5.30 10.13
C ILE A 23 13.02 -5.22 8.59
N TYR A 24 12.25 -4.32 7.96
CA TYR A 24 12.27 -4.07 6.50
C TYR A 24 11.67 -5.18 5.59
N ASN A 25 10.64 -5.90 6.04
CA ASN A 25 9.94 -6.88 5.19
C ASN A 25 8.51 -6.45 4.80
N LEU A 26 8.37 -5.22 4.30
CA LEU A 26 7.08 -4.71 3.84
C LEU A 26 6.61 -5.50 2.61
N LYS A 27 5.52 -6.24 2.74
CA LYS A 27 4.82 -6.82 1.59
C LYS A 27 3.38 -6.40 1.55
N LEU A 28 2.95 -5.95 0.38
CA LEU A 28 1.57 -5.62 0.07
C LEU A 28 1.11 -6.49 -1.10
N LEU A 29 -0.14 -6.93 -1.05
CA LEU A 29 -0.77 -7.65 -2.14
C LEU A 29 -2.17 -7.07 -2.36
N VAL A 30 -2.42 -6.58 -3.57
CA VAL A 30 -3.74 -6.14 -4.01
C VAL A 30 -4.27 -7.16 -4.99
N GLU A 31 -5.36 -7.82 -4.64
CA GLU A 31 -6.11 -8.70 -5.53
C GLU A 31 -7.10 -7.87 -6.33
N PHE A 32 -7.10 -8.05 -7.64
CA PHE A 32 -8.06 -7.43 -8.54
C PHE A 32 -9.16 -8.43 -8.96
N ILE A 33 -10.31 -7.90 -9.38
CA ILE A 33 -11.43 -8.72 -9.90
C ILE A 33 -11.02 -9.50 -11.15
N GLU A 34 -10.06 -8.98 -11.91
CA GLU A 34 -9.54 -9.53 -13.16
C GLU A 34 -8.63 -10.77 -12.96
N ASN A 35 -8.60 -11.37 -11.76
CA ASN A 35 -7.71 -12.48 -11.38
C ASN A 35 -6.23 -12.14 -11.62
N ARG A 36 -5.86 -10.91 -11.28
CA ARG A 36 -4.48 -10.43 -11.28
C ARG A 36 -4.16 -9.85 -9.92
N TYR A 37 -2.87 -9.75 -9.64
CA TYR A 37 -2.36 -9.25 -8.38
C TYR A 37 -1.34 -8.16 -8.64
N LEU A 38 -1.43 -7.07 -7.89
CA LEU A 38 -0.34 -6.14 -7.69
C LEU A 38 0.36 -6.52 -6.40
N TYR A 39 1.63 -6.86 -6.48
CA TYR A 39 2.44 -7.31 -5.36
C TYR A 39 3.59 -6.34 -5.14
N PHE A 40 3.83 -5.98 -3.89
CA PHE A 40 4.99 -5.20 -3.46
C PHE A 40 5.90 -6.09 -2.62
N ASP A 41 7.18 -6.15 -2.99
CA ASP A 41 8.17 -7.07 -2.43
C ASP A 41 9.28 -6.37 -1.62
N SER A 42 8.93 -5.26 -0.97
CA SER A 42 9.86 -4.34 -0.28
C SER A 42 10.81 -3.55 -1.18
N VAL A 43 10.82 -3.80 -2.49
CA VAL A 43 11.67 -3.06 -3.45
C VAL A 43 10.83 -2.40 -4.54
N SER A 44 9.86 -3.12 -5.08
CA SER A 44 9.10 -2.64 -6.22
C SER A 44 7.70 -3.24 -6.30
N PHE A 45 6.81 -2.50 -6.97
CA PHE A 45 5.52 -3.04 -7.35
C PHE A 45 5.65 -3.89 -8.63
N ASN A 46 5.04 -5.06 -8.63
CA ASN A 46 5.01 -6.01 -9.74
C ASN A 46 3.58 -6.51 -9.97
N ILE A 47 3.24 -6.82 -11.22
CA ILE A 47 1.95 -7.44 -11.57
C ILE A 47 2.19 -8.92 -11.83
N THR A 48 1.34 -9.77 -11.27
CA THR A 48 1.39 -11.22 -11.51
C THR A 48 -0.01 -11.79 -11.65
N ASP A 49 -0.12 -12.87 -12.41
CA ASP A 49 -1.29 -13.75 -12.52
C ASP A 49 -1.13 -15.04 -11.70
N ASN A 50 -0.02 -15.17 -10.96
CA ASN A 50 0.23 -16.32 -10.10
C ASN A 50 -0.71 -16.33 -8.88
N THR A 51 -1.72 -17.18 -8.90
CA THR A 51 -2.70 -17.33 -7.80
C THR A 51 -2.09 -17.91 -6.53
N ASP A 52 -0.97 -18.63 -6.61
CA ASP A 52 -0.30 -19.22 -5.45
C ASP A 52 0.32 -18.16 -4.52
N ILE A 53 0.38 -16.89 -4.95
CA ILE A 53 0.90 -15.79 -4.14
C ILE A 53 0.16 -15.62 -2.80
N LEU A 54 -1.13 -15.95 -2.77
CA LEU A 54 -1.94 -15.95 -1.55
C LEU A 54 -1.51 -17.02 -0.54
N ASN A 55 -0.76 -18.04 -0.97
CA ASN A 55 -0.26 -19.11 -0.10
C ASN A 55 1.20 -18.91 0.32
N GLN A 56 1.90 -17.90 -0.23
CA GLN A 56 3.33 -17.68 0.03
C GLN A 56 3.61 -17.09 1.41
N CYS A 57 2.64 -16.39 1.99
CA CYS A 57 2.78 -15.70 3.27
C CYS A 57 1.49 -15.84 4.10
N SER A 58 1.61 -15.62 5.41
CA SER A 58 0.45 -15.47 6.31
C SER A 58 -0.20 -14.09 6.14
N TRP A 59 -0.84 -13.88 4.99
CA TRP A 59 -1.47 -12.61 4.62
C TRP A 59 -2.58 -12.21 5.60
N LYS A 60 -2.53 -10.95 6.04
CA LYS A 60 -3.63 -10.29 6.78
C LYS A 60 -4.40 -9.42 5.81
N LYS A 61 -5.73 -9.47 5.89
CA LYS A 61 -6.61 -8.68 5.02
C LYS A 61 -6.89 -7.32 5.65
N ILE A 62 -6.83 -6.24 4.86
CA ILE A 62 -7.29 -4.90 5.25
C ILE A 62 -8.81 -4.81 5.00
N GLU A 63 -9.54 -4.15 5.91
CA GLU A 63 -10.98 -3.95 5.75
C GLU A 63 -11.32 -3.13 4.49
N ILE A 64 -12.54 -3.35 4.01
CA ILE A 64 -12.98 -3.19 2.61
C ILE A 64 -13.03 -1.71 2.17
N LEU A 65 -12.54 -1.46 0.95
CA LEU A 65 -12.82 -0.25 0.15
C LEU A 65 -14.24 -0.32 -0.44
N GLU A 66 -14.87 0.83 -0.70
CA GLU A 66 -16.12 0.84 -1.47
C GLU A 66 -16.00 0.04 -2.77
N GLU A 67 -17.05 -0.71 -3.13
CA GLU A 67 -17.05 -1.54 -4.33
C GLU A 67 -16.66 -0.73 -5.59
N ASN A 68 -15.93 -1.39 -6.49
CA ASN A 68 -15.52 -0.84 -7.79
C ASN A 68 -14.47 0.30 -7.75
N THR A 69 -13.65 0.38 -6.71
CA THR A 69 -12.49 1.27 -6.66
C THR A 69 -11.32 0.75 -7.50
N ASN A 70 -10.60 1.68 -8.14
CA ASN A 70 -9.35 1.40 -8.86
C ASN A 70 -8.19 2.15 -8.18
N ILE A 71 -6.97 1.70 -8.44
CA ILE A 71 -5.75 2.45 -8.07
C ILE A 71 -5.48 3.52 -9.13
N ILE A 72 -5.43 4.78 -8.71
CA ILE A 72 -5.11 5.93 -9.56
C ILE A 72 -3.60 6.22 -9.54
N SER A 73 -3.01 6.22 -8.35
CA SER A 73 -1.62 6.60 -8.15
C SER A 73 -0.97 5.75 -7.06
N ILE A 74 0.33 5.55 -7.23
CA ILE A 74 1.21 4.95 -6.21
C ILE A 74 2.38 5.91 -6.08
N LYS A 75 2.67 6.34 -4.85
CA LYS A 75 3.83 7.16 -4.50
C LYS A 75 4.62 6.50 -3.38
N GLU A 76 5.92 6.70 -3.41
CA GLU A 76 6.89 6.24 -2.42
C GLU A 76 7.61 7.46 -1.87
N ASP A 77 7.87 7.45 -0.56
CA ASP A 77 8.54 8.51 0.17
C ASP A 77 9.67 7.94 1.04
N GLU A 78 10.89 8.43 0.78
CA GLU A 78 12.16 8.12 1.46
C GLU A 78 12.36 6.67 1.97
N LEU A 79 11.89 5.65 1.22
CA LEU A 79 11.95 4.23 1.59
C LEU A 79 11.22 3.87 2.90
N THR A 80 10.47 4.80 3.51
CA THR A 80 9.80 4.59 4.82
C THR A 80 8.28 4.62 4.72
N SER A 81 7.75 5.26 3.67
CA SER A 81 6.32 5.45 3.48
C SER A 81 5.87 5.19 2.04
N TYR A 82 4.68 4.61 1.89
CA TYR A 82 4.04 4.36 0.61
C TYR A 82 2.59 4.82 0.65
N PHE A 83 2.14 5.40 -0.46
CA PHE A 83 0.79 5.91 -0.61
C PHE A 83 0.16 5.30 -1.86
N VAL A 84 -1.03 4.71 -1.70
CA VAL A 84 -1.85 4.24 -2.83
C VAL A 84 -3.15 5.04 -2.83
N LEU A 85 -3.33 5.87 -3.86
CA LEU A 85 -4.53 6.68 -4.05
C LEU A 85 -5.57 5.88 -4.84
N PHE A 86 -6.76 5.73 -4.27
CA PHE A 86 -7.88 5.05 -4.92
C PHE A 86 -8.82 6.03 -5.63
N SER A 87 -9.68 5.52 -6.50
CA SER A 87 -10.62 6.32 -7.29
C SER A 87 -11.76 6.95 -6.50
N ASN A 88 -12.04 6.49 -5.29
CA ASN A 88 -12.92 7.17 -4.35
C ASN A 88 -12.19 8.29 -3.57
N ASN A 89 -10.90 8.51 -3.85
CA ASN A 89 -9.96 9.37 -3.14
C ASN A 89 -9.63 8.93 -1.71
N ASP A 90 -9.86 7.67 -1.35
CA ASP A 90 -9.23 7.14 -0.15
C ASP A 90 -7.74 6.91 -0.43
N ILE A 91 -6.94 6.97 0.62
CA ILE A 91 -5.50 6.75 0.56
C ILE A 91 -5.19 5.54 1.43
N LEU A 92 -4.60 4.50 0.87
CA LEU A 92 -3.87 3.52 1.67
C LEU A 92 -2.51 4.13 2.00
N TYR A 93 -2.33 4.47 3.26
CA TYR A 93 -1.09 4.95 3.83
C TYR A 93 -0.37 3.81 4.53
N ILE A 94 0.85 3.54 4.10
CA ILE A 94 1.72 2.49 4.63
C ILE A 94 2.95 3.18 5.15
N PHE A 95 3.30 3.00 6.42
CA PHE A 95 4.47 3.62 6.99
C PHE A 95 5.09 2.75 8.08
N GLN A 96 6.40 2.92 8.27
CA GLN A 96 7.13 2.29 9.36
C GLN A 96 7.38 3.31 10.46
N ARG A 97 7.14 2.91 11.71
CA ARG A 97 7.50 3.74 12.88
C ARG A 97 8.40 2.98 13.84
N LEU A 98 9.37 3.70 14.41
CA LEU A 98 10.19 3.19 15.50
C LEU A 98 9.41 3.30 16.82
N ILE A 99 9.10 2.18 17.46
CA ILE A 99 8.42 2.15 18.77
C ILE A 99 9.43 2.17 19.92
N SER A 100 10.58 1.51 19.75
CA SER A 100 11.66 1.49 20.74
C SER A 100 13.01 1.33 20.04
N SER A 101 14.12 1.41 20.79
CA SER A 101 15.48 1.50 20.25
C SER A 101 15.84 0.48 19.16
N ASN A 102 15.19 -0.69 19.13
CA ASN A 102 15.40 -1.71 18.09
C ASN A 102 14.08 -2.31 17.57
N GLN A 103 12.93 -1.66 17.79
CA GLN A 103 11.63 -2.22 17.41
C GLN A 103 10.89 -1.29 16.47
N TRP A 104 10.70 -1.78 15.26
CA TRP A 104 9.89 -1.14 14.22
C TRP A 104 8.49 -1.77 14.20
N GLU A 105 7.50 -0.96 13.86
CA GLU A 105 6.16 -1.42 13.54
C GLU A 105 5.77 -0.90 12.17
N GLN A 106 5.17 -1.77 11.37
CA GLN A 106 4.58 -1.43 10.10
C GLN A 106 3.09 -1.18 10.31
N ASN A 107 2.63 -0.01 9.92
CA ASN A 107 1.21 0.35 9.94
C ASN A 107 0.65 0.39 8.53
N PHE A 108 -0.59 -0.05 8.41
CA PHE A 108 -1.35 -0.08 7.18
C PHE A 108 -2.73 0.52 7.47
N GLU A 109 -3.02 1.67 6.89
CA GLU A 109 -4.24 2.40 7.17
C GLU A 109 -4.90 2.88 5.89
N ILE A 110 -6.22 2.66 5.77
CA ILE A 110 -7.03 3.30 4.75
C ILE A 110 -7.59 4.57 5.34
N VAL A 111 -7.02 5.70 4.94
CA VAL A 111 -7.44 7.04 5.36
C VAL A 111 -8.54 7.50 4.41
N LYS A 112 -9.76 7.53 4.93
CA LYS A 112 -10.93 7.94 4.15
C LYS A 112 -10.89 9.44 3.86
N LYS A 113 -11.36 9.85 2.67
CA LYS A 113 -11.47 11.28 2.30
C LYS A 113 -12.22 12.14 3.33
N ILE A 114 -13.18 11.54 4.01
CA ILE A 114 -14.02 12.20 5.01
C ILE A 114 -13.39 12.27 6.41
N SER A 115 -12.22 11.64 6.62
CA SER A 115 -11.51 11.65 7.90
C SER A 115 -10.88 13.01 8.19
N GLU A 116 -10.77 13.36 9.46
CA GLU A 116 -10.06 14.57 9.90
C GLU A 116 -8.57 14.51 9.55
N ASP A 117 -7.98 13.32 9.60
CA ASP A 117 -6.56 13.06 9.33
C ASP A 117 -6.20 13.09 7.83
N TYR A 118 -7.20 13.09 6.94
CA TYR A 118 -6.99 12.95 5.50
C TYR A 118 -6.08 14.04 4.93
N LYS A 119 -6.27 15.30 5.33
CA LYS A 119 -5.48 16.42 4.81
C LYS A 119 -4.01 16.32 5.18
N GLU A 120 -3.72 15.81 6.37
CA GLU A 120 -2.34 15.62 6.82
C GLU A 120 -1.64 14.56 5.95
N VAL A 121 -2.29 13.42 5.75
CA VAL A 121 -1.77 12.33 4.91
C VAL A 121 -1.68 12.73 3.44
N GLU A 122 -2.65 13.48 2.91
CA GLU A 122 -2.61 14.03 1.55
C GLU A 122 -1.46 15.03 1.37
N ASN A 123 -1.17 15.86 2.37
CA ASN A 123 -0.02 16.76 2.33
C ASN A 123 1.29 15.96 2.29
N TYR A 124 1.48 14.98 3.19
CA TYR A 124 2.66 14.10 3.19
C TYR A 124 2.86 13.40 1.84
N MET A 125 1.79 12.86 1.26
CA MET A 125 1.83 12.23 -0.07
C MET A 125 2.27 13.20 -1.20
N ASN A 126 2.08 14.51 -1.03
CA ASN A 126 2.35 15.54 -2.04
C ASN A 126 3.57 16.41 -1.73
N GLU A 127 4.28 16.15 -0.64
CA GLU A 127 5.53 16.83 -0.37
C GLU A 127 6.59 16.40 -1.38
N ASP A 128 7.14 17.38 -2.11
CA ASP A 128 8.35 17.21 -2.89
C ASP A 128 9.52 17.33 -1.91
N TRP A 129 9.82 16.29 -1.13
CA TRP A 129 10.99 16.33 -0.25
C TRP A 129 12.25 16.42 -1.11
N ILE A 130 12.91 17.59 -1.03
CA ILE A 130 14.21 17.81 -1.62
C ILE A 130 15.21 17.06 -0.75
N ASP A 131 15.84 16.03 -1.30
CA ASP A 131 17.05 15.41 -0.76
C ASP A 131 18.03 16.52 -0.35
N ILE A 132 18.19 16.75 0.96
CA ILE A 132 19.33 17.50 1.45
C ILE A 132 20.50 16.52 1.47
N LEU A 133 21.32 16.65 0.41
CA LEU A 133 22.67 16.08 0.28
C LEU A 133 23.52 16.20 1.55
#